data_AF-A0A268AAM3-F1
#
_entry.id   AF-A0A268AAM3-F1
#
_cell.length_a   1.000
_cell.length_b   1.000
_cell.length_c   1.000
_cell.angle_alpha   90.00
_cell.angle_beta   90.00
_cell.angle_gamma   90.00
#
_symmetry.space_group_name_H-M   'P 1'
#
loop_
_entity.id
_entity.type
_entity.pdbx_description
1 polymer ?
#
loop_
_entity_poly.entity_id
_entity_poly.type
_entity_poly.pdbx_seq_one_letter_code
_entity_poly.pdbx_strand_id
1 'polypeptide(L)'
;MRDELMRIFANWEKELEKNEWYFSDCYEELTMNLAPFEAFSAIPDVISVLLTVKDSFLLNETIDFLDTLYIIADTTEIHPMLQAECENIRLHIQRFGDNHSHVAWKVLKRMLRISEMP
;
A
#
# COMPACT_ATOMS: atom_id res chain seq x y z
N MET A 1 4.57 5.50 10.06
CA MET A 1 4.58 5.24 8.60
C MET A 1 3.68 6.23 7.85
N ARG A 2 2.46 6.49 8.34
CA ARG A 2 1.46 7.34 7.66
C ARG A 2 1.98 8.72 7.26
N ASP A 3 2.57 9.46 8.20
CA ASP A 3 2.98 10.85 7.96
C ASP A 3 4.13 10.95 6.94
N GLU A 4 5.03 9.95 6.90
CA GLU A 4 6.11 9.91 5.92
C GLU A 4 5.58 9.60 4.52
N LEU A 5 4.64 8.66 4.37
CA LEU A 5 3.97 8.44 3.08
C LEU A 5 3.24 9.69 2.59
N MET A 6 2.51 10.39 3.47
CA MET A 6 1.85 11.64 3.10
C MET A 6 2.85 12.74 2.71
N ARG A 7 4.05 12.76 3.31
CA ARG A 7 5.12 13.68 2.92
C ARG A 7 5.67 13.31 1.54
N ILE A 8 5.94 12.04 1.27
CA ILE A 8 6.39 11.54 -0.04
C ILE A 8 5.36 11.91 -1.12
N PHE A 9 4.08 11.78 -0.81
CA PHE A 9 2.98 12.06 -1.75
C PHE A 9 2.71 13.55 -1.95
N ALA A 10 3.25 14.46 -1.14
CA ALA A 10 2.86 15.87 -1.22
C ALA A 10 3.35 16.57 -2.51
N ASN A 11 4.49 16.16 -3.07
CA ASN A 11 5.09 16.77 -4.27
C ASN A 11 5.64 15.72 -5.26
N TRP A 12 5.03 14.53 -5.25
CA TRP A 12 5.55 13.35 -5.94
C TRP A 12 5.80 13.56 -7.44
N GLU A 13 4.93 14.28 -8.15
CA GLU A 13 5.08 14.54 -9.59
C GLU A 13 6.41 15.22 -9.90
N LYS A 14 6.77 16.25 -9.12
CA LYS A 14 8.00 17.01 -9.29
C LYS A 14 9.24 16.21 -8.90
N GLU A 15 9.12 15.32 -7.92
CA GLU A 15 10.25 14.46 -7.53
C GLU A 15 10.46 13.34 -8.54
N LEU A 16 9.38 12.77 -9.11
CA LEU A 16 9.48 11.82 -10.22
C LEU A 16 10.11 12.41 -11.48
N GLU A 17 9.82 13.67 -11.82
CA GLU A 17 10.46 14.35 -12.95
C GLU A 17 11.98 14.44 -12.79
N LYS A 18 12.48 14.49 -11.55
CA LYS A 18 13.92 14.55 -11.25
C LYS A 18 14.55 13.18 -11.07
N ASN A 19 13.78 12.24 -10.52
CA ASN A 19 14.20 10.90 -10.18
C ASN A 19 13.07 9.91 -10.49
N GLU A 20 13.20 9.18 -11.60
CA GLU A 20 12.23 8.15 -11.98
C GLU A 20 12.10 7.01 -10.94
N TRP A 21 13.12 6.86 -10.06
CA TRP A 21 13.16 5.87 -8.99
C TRP A 21 12.67 6.41 -7.63
N TYR A 22 12.12 7.63 -7.59
CA TYR A 22 11.76 8.34 -6.36
C TYR A 22 11.00 7.49 -5.34
N PHE A 23 9.94 6.80 -5.76
CA PHE A 23 9.15 5.96 -4.86
C PHE A 23 9.92 4.74 -4.37
N SER A 24 10.66 4.07 -5.25
CA SER A 24 11.50 2.93 -4.88
C SER A 24 12.52 3.32 -3.82
N ASP A 25 13.24 4.44 -4.02
CA ASP A 25 14.24 4.95 -3.08
C ASP A 25 13.60 5.30 -1.73
N CYS A 26 12.45 5.96 -1.75
CA CYS A 26 11.73 6.34 -0.54
C CYS A 26 11.21 5.12 0.23
N TYR A 27 10.69 4.11 -0.47
CA TYR A 27 10.19 2.89 0.15
C TYR A 27 11.32 2.02 0.69
N GLU A 28 12.44 1.92 -0.03
CA GLU A 28 13.65 1.29 0.49
C GLU A 28 14.09 1.99 1.77
N GLU A 29 14.19 3.31 1.80
CA GLU A 29 14.57 4.06 3.01
C GLU A 29 13.61 3.80 4.18
N LEU A 30 12.30 3.79 3.93
CA LEU A 30 11.29 3.50 4.94
C LEU A 30 11.34 2.06 5.49
N THR A 31 11.88 1.12 4.70
CA THR A 31 11.81 -0.31 5.01
C THR A 31 13.14 -0.97 5.31
N MET A 32 14.28 -0.35 4.97
CA MET A 32 15.63 -0.94 4.96
C MET A 32 16.01 -1.63 6.28
N ASN A 33 15.49 -1.16 7.41
CA ASN A 33 15.82 -1.67 8.73
C ASN A 33 14.61 -2.21 9.51
N LEU A 34 13.45 -2.38 8.86
CA LEU A 34 12.27 -2.90 9.55
C LEU A 34 12.46 -4.38 9.87
N ALA A 35 12.30 -4.73 11.15
CA ALA A 35 12.07 -6.10 11.53
C ALA A 35 10.68 -6.55 11.06
N PRO A 36 10.45 -7.86 10.84
CA PRO A 36 9.16 -8.37 10.37
C PRO A 36 7.95 -7.91 11.19
N PHE A 37 8.08 -7.85 12.52
CA PHE A 37 6.99 -7.39 13.39
C PHE A 37 6.71 -5.88 13.24
N GLU A 38 7.72 -5.08 12.92
CA GLU A 38 7.57 -3.63 12.69
C GLU A 38 6.88 -3.37 11.36
N ALA A 39 7.24 -4.15 10.32
CA ALA A 39 6.55 -4.11 9.03
C ALA A 39 5.07 -4.48 9.17
N PHE A 40 4.76 -5.55 9.92
CA PHE A 40 3.38 -5.92 10.20
C PHE A 40 2.63 -4.83 11.00
N SER A 41 3.30 -4.20 11.96
CA SER A 41 2.72 -3.12 12.78
C SER A 41 2.51 -1.81 11.99
N ALA A 42 3.18 -1.64 10.85
CA ALA A 42 3.02 -0.48 9.97
C ALA A 42 1.80 -0.59 9.02
N ILE A 43 1.21 -1.78 8.86
CA ILE A 43 0.08 -2.01 7.95
C ILE A 43 -1.11 -1.06 8.20
N PRO A 44 -1.57 -0.78 9.44
CA PRO A 44 -2.68 0.13 9.68
C PRO A 44 -2.47 1.55 9.15
N ASP A 45 -1.24 2.04 9.26
CA ASP A 45 -0.86 3.37 8.75
C ASP A 45 -1.00 3.42 7.23
N VAL A 46 -0.52 2.39 6.52
CA VAL A 46 -0.59 2.32 5.06
C VAL A 46 -2.03 2.16 4.58
N ILE A 47 -2.85 1.38 5.28
CA ILE A 47 -4.30 1.29 5.00
C ILE A 47 -4.98 2.64 5.17
N SER A 48 -4.63 3.39 6.23
CA SER A 48 -5.16 4.74 6.44
C SER A 48 -4.81 5.67 5.28
N VAL A 49 -3.58 5.59 4.75
CA VAL A 49 -3.17 6.36 3.57
C VAL A 49 -3.96 5.91 2.34
N LEU A 50 -4.05 4.60 2.09
CA LEU A 50 -4.76 4.02 0.93
C LEU A 50 -6.18 4.56 0.82
N LEU A 51 -6.92 4.59 1.93
CA LEU A 51 -8.31 5.08 1.99
C LEU A 51 -8.45 6.60 1.81
N THR A 52 -7.36 7.37 1.82
CA THR A 52 -7.37 8.83 1.65
C THR A 52 -6.92 9.28 0.26
N VAL A 53 -6.08 8.49 -0.41
CA VAL A 53 -5.53 8.80 -1.74
C VAL A 53 -6.60 8.65 -2.80
N LYS A 54 -6.77 9.65 -3.67
CA LYS A 54 -7.77 9.64 -4.76
C LYS A 54 -7.14 9.64 -6.15
N ASP A 55 -5.84 9.87 -6.21
CA ASP A 55 -5.06 9.78 -7.43
C ASP A 55 -4.75 8.30 -7.71
N SER A 56 -5.03 7.83 -8.93
CA SER A 56 -4.91 6.40 -9.25
C SER A 56 -3.46 5.93 -9.22
N PHE A 57 -2.51 6.80 -9.60
CA PHE A 57 -1.09 6.48 -9.56
C PHE A 57 -0.61 6.31 -8.12
N LEU A 58 -0.92 7.28 -7.23
CA LEU A 58 -0.59 7.14 -5.81
C LEU A 58 -1.32 5.97 -5.13
N LEU A 59 -2.52 5.63 -5.60
CA LEU A 59 -3.25 4.47 -5.09
C LEU A 59 -2.52 3.16 -5.43
N ASN A 60 -1.98 3.05 -6.64
CA ASN A 60 -1.14 1.92 -7.06
C ASN A 60 0.10 1.82 -6.16
N GLU A 61 0.83 2.91 -6.03
CA GLU A 61 2.02 3.02 -5.19
C GLU A 61 1.75 2.61 -3.73
N THR A 62 0.56 2.96 -3.20
CA THR A 62 0.19 2.57 -1.83
C THR A 62 -0.12 1.07 -1.72
N ILE A 63 -0.74 0.46 -2.74
CA ILE A 63 -1.02 -0.99 -2.76
C ILE A 63 0.28 -1.77 -2.86
N ASP A 64 1.22 -1.34 -3.71
CA ASP A 64 2.51 -1.98 -3.89
C ASP A 64 3.38 -1.86 -2.61
N PHE A 65 3.32 -0.71 -1.94
CA PHE A 65 3.97 -0.55 -0.65
C PHE A 65 3.35 -1.44 0.44
N LEU A 66 2.02 -1.61 0.43
CA LEU A 66 1.35 -2.54 1.34
C LEU A 66 1.78 -4.00 1.09
N ASP A 67 1.91 -4.42 -0.17
CA ASP A 67 2.45 -5.74 -0.54
C ASP A 67 3.89 -5.92 -0.04
N THR A 68 4.72 -4.88 -0.21
CA THR A 68 6.11 -4.85 0.31
C THR A 68 6.15 -5.06 1.82
N LEU A 69 5.27 -4.42 2.59
CA LEU A 69 5.20 -4.64 4.04
C LEU A 69 4.84 -6.07 4.40
N TYR A 70 3.94 -6.71 3.65
CA TYR A 70 3.60 -8.12 3.86
C TYR A 70 4.76 -9.06 3.54
N ILE A 71 5.52 -8.76 2.48
CA ILE A 71 6.73 -9.49 2.12
C ILE A 71 7.78 -9.39 3.24
N ILE A 72 8.03 -8.19 3.77
CA ILE A 72 9.00 -7.98 4.86
C ILE A 72 8.50 -8.61 6.17
N ALA A 73 7.20 -8.54 6.44
CA ALA A 73 6.59 -9.19 7.59
C ALA A 73 6.66 -10.73 7.54
N ASP A 74 7.04 -11.30 6.40
CA ASP A 74 7.19 -12.74 6.14
C ASP A 74 5.97 -13.52 6.64
N THR A 75 4.77 -13.03 6.30
CA THR A 75 3.51 -13.60 6.79
C THR A 75 2.42 -13.58 5.74
N THR A 76 1.50 -14.54 5.88
CA THR A 76 0.22 -14.57 5.15
C THR A 76 -0.96 -14.28 6.08
N GLU A 77 -0.69 -13.94 7.35
CA GLU A 77 -1.69 -13.51 8.29
C GLU A 77 -2.30 -12.18 7.85
N ILE A 78 -3.63 -12.13 7.75
CA ILE A 78 -4.33 -10.89 7.41
C ILE A 78 -4.32 -9.99 8.66
N HIS A 79 -3.82 -8.76 8.51
CA HIS A 79 -3.82 -7.81 9.62
C HIS A 79 -5.29 -7.45 9.98
N PRO A 80 -5.68 -7.37 11.26
CA PRO A 80 -7.08 -7.09 11.63
C PRO A 80 -7.66 -5.83 10.98
N MET A 81 -6.84 -4.78 10.86
CA MET A 81 -7.20 -3.56 10.12
C MET A 81 -7.51 -3.82 8.63
N LEU A 82 -6.69 -4.65 7.95
CA LEU A 82 -6.94 -4.99 6.54
C LEU A 82 -8.25 -5.77 6.40
N GLN A 83 -8.51 -6.68 7.33
CA GLN A 83 -9.75 -7.46 7.34
C GLN A 83 -10.98 -6.57 7.55
N ALA A 84 -10.92 -5.65 8.52
CA ALA A 84 -12.02 -4.75 8.84
C ALA A 84 -12.32 -3.76 7.70
N GLU A 85 -11.28 -3.27 7.03
CA GLU A 85 -11.41 -2.26 5.96
C GLU A 85 -11.48 -2.86 4.55
N CYS A 86 -11.44 -4.18 4.40
CA CYS A 86 -11.33 -4.86 3.10
C CYS A 86 -12.40 -4.37 2.10
N GLU A 87 -13.64 -4.19 2.56
CA GLU A 87 -14.74 -3.72 1.73
C GLU A 87 -14.62 -2.24 1.37
N ASN A 88 -14.17 -1.40 2.31
CA ASN A 88 -13.92 0.02 2.05
C ASN A 88 -12.77 0.19 1.05
N ILE A 89 -11.70 -0.59 1.19
CA ILE A 89 -10.58 -0.63 0.23
C ILE A 89 -11.09 -1.04 -1.15
N ARG A 90 -11.90 -2.11 -1.23
CA ARG A 90 -12.50 -2.55 -2.50
C ARG A 90 -13.31 -1.45 -3.17
N LEU A 91 -14.20 -0.79 -2.44
CA LEU A 91 -15.03 0.31 -2.94
C LEU A 91 -14.20 1.52 -3.35
N HIS A 92 -13.14 1.82 -2.59
CA HIS A 92 -12.24 2.93 -2.87
C HIS A 92 -11.44 2.71 -4.16
N ILE A 93 -10.90 1.50 -4.34
CA ILE A 93 -10.23 1.09 -5.59
C ILE A 93 -11.21 1.11 -6.77
N GLN A 94 -12.46 0.66 -6.59
CA GLN A 94 -13.48 0.77 -7.64
C GLN A 94 -13.79 2.21 -8.04
N ARG A 95 -13.65 3.16 -7.11
CA ARG A 95 -14.00 4.55 -7.34
C ARG A 95 -12.87 5.36 -7.94
N PHE A 96 -11.64 5.12 -7.50
CA PHE A 96 -10.47 5.96 -7.83
C PHE A 96 -9.34 5.20 -8.52
N GLY A 97 -9.34 3.88 -8.46
CA GLY A 97 -8.30 3.05 -9.05
C GLY A 97 -8.43 2.92 -10.56
N ASP A 98 -7.31 2.53 -11.18
CA ASP A 98 -7.25 2.14 -12.57
C ASP A 98 -7.14 0.61 -12.69
N ASN A 99 -6.95 0.11 -13.92
CA ASN A 99 -6.79 -1.33 -14.14
C ASN A 99 -5.60 -1.92 -13.38
N HIS A 100 -4.54 -1.14 -13.16
CA HIS A 100 -3.39 -1.58 -12.40
C HIS A 100 -3.75 -1.74 -10.92
N SER A 101 -4.48 -0.78 -10.32
CA SER A 101 -4.92 -0.86 -8.92
C SER A 101 -5.75 -2.12 -8.67
N HIS A 102 -6.63 -2.45 -9.61
CA HIS A 102 -7.46 -3.64 -9.56
C HIS A 102 -6.64 -4.94 -9.61
N VAL A 103 -5.63 -4.98 -10.46
CA VAL A 103 -4.72 -6.14 -10.59
C VAL A 103 -3.87 -6.29 -9.34
N ALA A 104 -3.22 -5.22 -8.88
CA ALA A 104 -2.38 -5.22 -7.68
C ALA A 104 -3.18 -5.68 -6.45
N TRP A 105 -4.38 -5.13 -6.24
CA TRP A 105 -5.26 -5.57 -5.15
C TRP A 105 -5.67 -7.04 -5.24
N LYS A 106 -5.93 -7.54 -6.45
CA LYS A 106 -6.25 -8.95 -6.67
C LYS A 106 -5.05 -9.86 -6.34
N VAL A 107 -3.84 -9.44 -6.70
CA VAL A 107 -2.60 -10.16 -6.37
C VAL A 107 -2.38 -10.21 -4.86
N LEU A 108 -2.48 -9.07 -4.18
CA LEU A 108 -2.35 -8.97 -2.73
C LEU A 108 -3.37 -9.87 -2.01
N LYS A 109 -4.66 -9.79 -2.38
CA LYS A 109 -5.69 -10.68 -1.83
C LYS A 109 -5.37 -12.16 -2.04
N ARG A 110 -4.84 -12.52 -3.21
CA ARG A 110 -4.47 -13.91 -3.51
C ARG A 110 -3.30 -14.37 -2.63
N MET A 111 -2.28 -13.54 -2.44
CA MET A 111 -1.15 -13.83 -1.56
C MET A 111 -1.64 -14.08 -0.13
N LEU A 112 -2.52 -13.21 0.36
CA LEU A 112 -3.11 -13.29 1.71
C LEU A 112 -4.27 -14.29 1.83
N ARG A 113 -4.59 -15.02 0.76
CA ARG A 113 -5.68 -16.00 0.70
C ARG A 113 -7.03 -15.42 1.15
N ILE A 114 -7.25 -14.13 0.91
CA ILE A 114 -8.53 -13.47 1.09
C ILE A 114 -9.43 -13.98 -0.02
N SER A 115 -10.37 -14.87 0.32
CA SER A 115 -11.42 -15.30 -0.61
C SER A 115 -12.19 -14.08 -1.12
N GLU A 116 -12.61 -14.09 -2.39
CA GLU A 116 -13.60 -13.12 -2.84
C GLU A 116 -14.82 -13.28 -1.93
N MET A 117 -15.07 -12.27 -1.09
CA MET A 117 -16.29 -12.26 -0.29
C MET A 117 -17.47 -12.29 -1.27
N PRO A 118 -18.42 -13.22 -1.09
CA PRO A 118 -19.55 -13.41 -2.00
C PRO A 118 -20.42 -12.16 -2.12
#